data_AF-A0A8X7WIQ6-F1
#
_entry.id   AF-A0A8X7WIQ6-F1
#
_cell.length_a   1.000
_cell.length_b   1.000
_cell.length_c   1.000
_cell.angle_alpha   90.00
_cell.angle_beta   90.00
_cell.angle_gamma   90.00
#
_symmetry.space_group_name_H-M   'P 1'
#
loop_
_entity.id
_entity.type
_entity.pdbx_description
1 polymer ?
#
loop_
_entity_poly.entity_id
_entity_poly.type
_entity_poly.pdbx_seq_one_letter_code
_entity_poly.pdbx_strand_id
1 'polypeptide(L)'
;MQNQYSMASSKDLKMKDPVVDESATKFKDGSDEAKREATDHYRALLRLYKARYEAVKARHVEEVEVERLEAKLEIIEKLEKVYDPVNEKERLRIELNIANERLAEVKVPSPDWAKLGEAWLWD
;
A
#
# COMPACT_ATOMS: atom_id res chain seq x y z
N MET A 1 77.26 26.23 -35.47
CA MET A 1 76.91 25.46 -34.26
C MET A 1 75.40 25.44 -34.15
N GLN A 2 74.80 24.28 -34.42
CA GLN A 2 73.37 24.02 -34.25
C GLN A 2 73.04 24.00 -32.76
N ASN A 3 72.00 24.72 -32.34
CA ASN A 3 71.36 24.48 -31.05
C ASN A 3 69.87 24.26 -31.26
N GLN A 4 69.41 23.19 -30.63
CA GLN A 4 68.23 22.40 -30.95
C GLN A 4 66.96 23.06 -30.40
N TYR A 5 65.94 23.17 -31.24
CA TYR A 5 64.56 23.39 -30.78
C TYR A 5 64.08 22.11 -30.11
N SER A 6 63.98 22.12 -28.77
CA SER A 6 63.30 21.06 -28.01
C SER A 6 61.79 21.20 -28.22
N MET A 7 61.25 20.44 -29.15
CA MET A 7 59.82 20.25 -29.28
C MET A 7 59.39 19.19 -28.26
N ALA A 8 58.55 19.57 -27.30
CA ALA A 8 57.90 18.63 -26.41
C ALA A 8 57.24 17.52 -27.24
N SER A 9 57.61 16.27 -26.94
CA SER A 9 57.17 15.09 -27.67
C SER A 9 55.66 14.94 -27.49
N SER A 10 54.94 14.60 -28.57
CA SER A 10 53.50 14.31 -28.56
C SER A 10 53.08 13.16 -27.62
N LYS A 11 54.04 12.51 -26.95
CA LYS A 11 53.82 11.57 -25.85
C LYS A 11 53.36 12.23 -24.54
N ASP A 12 53.58 13.53 -24.35
CA ASP A 12 53.23 14.24 -23.11
C ASP A 12 51.75 14.69 -23.08
N LEU A 13 51.04 14.58 -24.20
CA LEU A 13 49.61 14.87 -24.34
C LEU A 13 48.71 13.66 -24.06
N LYS A 14 49.16 12.69 -23.27
CA LYS A 14 48.21 11.76 -22.63
C LYS A 14 47.63 12.46 -21.41
N MET A 15 46.83 13.51 -21.64
CA MET A 15 45.79 13.87 -20.69
C MET A 15 44.91 12.63 -20.55
N LYS A 16 45.13 11.85 -19.48
CA LYS A 16 44.03 11.05 -18.97
C LYS A 16 43.01 12.07 -18.52
N ASP A 17 41.93 12.22 -19.27
CA ASP A 17 40.80 13.07 -18.86
C ASP A 17 40.41 12.66 -17.44
N PRO A 18 40.71 13.48 -16.40
CA PRO A 18 40.36 13.13 -15.02
C PRO A 18 38.84 13.16 -14.81
N VAL A 19 38.13 13.79 -15.76
CA VAL A 19 36.71 14.14 -15.65
C VAL A 19 35.80 12.97 -16.00
N VAL A 20 36.26 11.98 -16.78
CA VAL A 20 35.38 10.91 -17.29
C VAL A 20 35.11 9.83 -16.25
N ASP A 21 36.05 9.56 -15.34
CA ASP A 21 35.92 8.43 -14.40
C ASP A 21 35.03 8.78 -13.19
N GLU A 22 35.20 9.97 -12.60
CA GLU A 22 34.36 10.38 -11.47
C GLU A 22 32.92 10.67 -11.86
N SER A 23 32.68 11.25 -13.05
CA SER A 23 31.33 11.60 -13.50
C SER A 23 30.54 10.35 -13.90
N ALA A 24 31.17 9.38 -14.57
CA ALA A 24 30.56 8.10 -14.89
C ALA A 24 30.28 7.26 -13.63
N THR A 25 31.18 7.30 -12.63
CA THR A 25 30.98 6.61 -11.35
C THR A 25 29.84 7.26 -10.55
N LYS A 26 29.82 8.59 -10.41
CA LYS A 26 28.72 9.34 -9.77
C LYS A 26 27.38 9.10 -10.45
N PHE A 27 27.35 8.95 -11.78
CA PHE A 27 26.13 8.63 -12.52
C PHE A 27 25.63 7.21 -12.23
N LYS A 28 26.51 6.21 -12.19
CA LYS A 28 26.14 4.84 -11.83
C LYS A 28 25.64 4.73 -10.39
N ASP A 29 26.34 5.37 -9.46
CA ASP A 29 25.95 5.39 -8.05
C ASP A 29 24.58 6.06 -7.85
N GLY A 30 24.33 7.19 -8.53
CA GLY A 30 23.01 7.83 -8.50
C GLY A 30 21.91 7.02 -9.17
N SER A 31 22.23 6.29 -10.25
CA SER A 31 21.28 5.39 -10.92
C SER A 31 20.88 4.20 -10.03
N ASP A 32 21.84 3.59 -9.35
CA ASP A 32 21.59 2.46 -8.46
C ASP A 32 20.90 2.90 -7.16
N GLU A 33 21.18 4.10 -6.66
CA GLU A 33 20.44 4.68 -5.55
C GLU A 33 18.97 4.94 -5.92
N ALA A 34 18.71 5.56 -7.07
CA ALA A 34 17.34 5.78 -7.54
C ALA A 34 16.55 4.48 -7.71
N LYS A 35 17.20 3.39 -8.15
CA LYS A 35 16.57 2.06 -8.22
C LYS A 35 16.25 1.50 -6.83
N ARG A 36 17.15 1.68 -5.86
CA ARG A 36 16.92 1.25 -4.47
C ARG A 36 15.74 1.99 -3.87
N GLU A 37 15.73 3.31 -3.98
CA GLU A 37 14.64 4.17 -3.49
C GLU A 37 13.29 3.78 -4.12
N ALA A 38 13.24 3.60 -5.44
CA ALA A 38 12.03 3.16 -6.13
C ALA A 38 11.57 1.77 -5.66
N THR A 39 12.51 0.84 -5.48
CA THR A 39 12.20 -0.52 -5.00
C THR A 39 11.61 -0.48 -3.59
N ASP A 40 12.19 0.32 -2.69
CA ASP A 40 11.72 0.44 -1.32
C ASP A 40 10.36 1.15 -1.24
N HIS A 41 10.13 2.17 -2.09
CA HIS A 41 8.83 2.81 -2.25
C HIS A 41 7.74 1.81 -2.65
N TYR A 42 7.94 1.07 -3.75
CA TYR A 42 6.95 0.08 -4.19
C TYR A 42 6.76 -1.06 -3.19
N ARG A 43 7.82 -1.47 -2.50
CA ARG A 43 7.72 -2.47 -1.42
C ARG A 43 6.87 -1.96 -0.26
N ALA A 44 6.99 -0.68 0.11
CA ALA A 44 6.16 -0.07 1.13
C ALA A 44 4.69 0.00 0.69
N LEU A 45 4.43 0.41 -0.56
CA LEU A 45 3.08 0.42 -1.13
C LEU A 45 2.42 -0.94 -1.12
N LEU A 46 3.13 -1.99 -1.56
CA LEU A 46 2.60 -3.37 -1.55
C LEU A 46 2.23 -3.84 -0.13
N ARG A 47 3.00 -3.44 0.88
CA ARG A 47 2.69 -3.76 2.29
C ARG A 47 1.43 -3.03 2.75
N LEU A 48 1.28 -1.75 2.43
CA LEU A 48 0.09 -0.96 2.77
C LEU A 48 -1.15 -1.52 2.08
N TYR A 49 -1.06 -1.81 0.78
CA TYR A 49 -2.15 -2.41 0.02
C TYR A 49 -2.56 -3.75 0.59
N LYS A 50 -1.59 -4.64 0.88
CA LYS A 50 -1.86 -5.93 1.50
C LYS A 50 -2.55 -5.78 2.86
N ALA A 51 -2.06 -4.87 3.72
CA ALA A 51 -2.67 -4.63 5.03
C ALA A 51 -4.11 -4.13 4.91
N ARG A 52 -4.37 -3.20 3.98
CA ARG A 52 -5.73 -2.72 3.69
C ARG A 52 -6.62 -3.85 3.17
N TYR A 53 -6.14 -4.64 2.21
CA TYR A 53 -6.89 -5.76 1.63
C TYR A 53 -7.32 -6.77 2.70
N GLU A 54 -6.39 -7.20 3.56
CA GLU A 54 -6.72 -8.14 4.64
C GLU A 54 -7.71 -7.53 5.65
N ALA A 55 -7.60 -6.24 5.94
CA ALA A 55 -8.56 -5.56 6.82
C ALA A 55 -9.95 -5.43 6.19
N VAL A 56 -10.05 -5.13 4.89
CA VAL A 56 -11.32 -5.14 4.15
C VAL A 56 -11.95 -6.53 4.17
N LYS A 57 -11.13 -7.57 3.95
CA LYS A 57 -11.60 -8.96 4.00
C LYS A 57 -12.13 -9.33 5.39
N ALA A 58 -11.42 -8.94 6.45
CA ALA A 58 -11.88 -9.14 7.82
C ALA A 58 -13.19 -8.40 8.10
N ARG A 59 -13.31 -7.14 7.64
CA ARG A 59 -14.53 -6.35 7.80
C ARG A 59 -15.72 -7.00 7.10
N HIS A 60 -15.50 -7.49 5.88
CA HIS A 60 -16.53 -8.14 5.09
C HIS A 60 -17.11 -9.39 5.78
N VAL A 61 -16.28 -10.15 6.51
CA VAL A 61 -16.76 -11.31 7.28
C VAL A 61 -17.77 -10.88 8.36
N GLU A 62 -17.49 -9.78 9.07
CA GLU A 62 -18.41 -9.25 10.08
C GLU A 62 -19.67 -8.63 9.43
N GLU A 63 -19.53 -7.92 8.29
CA GLU A 63 -20.67 -7.38 7.52
C GLU A 63 -21.66 -8.50 7.11
N VAL A 64 -21.14 -9.63 6.62
CA VAL A 64 -21.96 -10.79 6.24
C VAL A 64 -22.74 -11.36 7.43
N GLU A 65 -22.16 -11.38 8.63
CA GLU A 65 -22.88 -11.87 9.82
C GLU A 65 -23.97 -10.89 10.26
N VAL A 66 -23.71 -9.57 10.19
CA VAL A 66 -24.73 -8.54 10.43
C VAL A 66 -25.90 -8.70 9.45
N GLU A 67 -25.63 -8.75 8.15
CA GLU A 67 -26.66 -8.92 7.11
C GLU A 67 -27.47 -10.21 7.32
N ARG A 68 -26.79 -11.30 7.71
CA ARG A 68 -27.46 -12.58 8.02
C ARG A 68 -28.41 -12.46 9.22
N LEU A 69 -28.02 -11.75 10.27
CA LEU A 69 -28.85 -11.56 11.46
C LEU A 69 -30.04 -10.64 11.17
N GLU A 70 -29.83 -9.58 10.40
CA GLU A 70 -30.90 -8.69 9.91
C GLU A 70 -31.93 -9.47 9.08
N ALA A 71 -31.47 -10.33 8.15
CA ALA A 71 -32.35 -11.17 7.35
C ALA A 71 -33.18 -12.14 8.21
N LYS A 72 -32.59 -12.74 9.25
CA LYS A 72 -33.34 -13.60 10.19
C LYS A 72 -34.40 -12.81 10.97
N LEU A 73 -34.07 -11.59 11.42
CA LEU A 73 -35.02 -10.72 12.10
C LEU A 73 -36.19 -10.35 11.18
N GLU A 74 -35.91 -10.00 9.92
CA GLU A 74 -36.95 -9.68 8.93
C GLU A 74 -37.92 -10.86 8.72
N ILE A 75 -37.39 -12.09 8.67
CA ILE A 75 -38.22 -13.31 8.58
C ILE A 75 -39.10 -13.45 9.82
N ILE A 76 -38.55 -13.24 11.02
CA ILE A 76 -39.29 -13.34 12.27
C ILE A 76 -40.41 -12.30 12.36
N GLU A 77 -40.14 -11.06 11.96
CA GLU A 77 -41.15 -9.99 11.95
C GLU A 77 -42.31 -10.30 11.02
N LYS A 78 -42.04 -11.00 9.90
CA LYS A 78 -43.10 -11.52 9.01
C LYS A 78 -43.94 -12.63 9.66
N LEU A 79 -43.34 -13.43 10.53
CA LEU A 79 -43.98 -14.56 11.23
C LEU A 79 -44.67 -14.18 12.55
N GLU A 80 -44.40 -12.99 13.09
CA GLU A 80 -44.90 -12.50 14.38
C GLU A 80 -46.43 -12.56 14.46
N LYS A 81 -47.12 -12.29 13.35
CA LYS A 81 -48.60 -12.36 13.26
C LYS A 81 -49.19 -13.77 13.44
N VAL A 82 -48.36 -14.82 13.32
CA VAL A 82 -48.81 -16.22 13.34
C VAL A 82 -48.31 -16.97 14.57
N TYR A 83 -47.05 -16.71 14.98
CA TYR A 83 -46.37 -17.53 15.98
C TYR A 83 -45.85 -16.75 17.20
N ASP A 84 -45.90 -15.41 17.19
CA ASP A 84 -45.39 -14.52 18.26
C ASP A 84 -44.07 -14.98 18.92
N PRO A 85 -42.95 -15.11 18.17
CA PRO A 85 -41.71 -15.68 18.68
C PRO A 85 -40.86 -14.64 19.46
N VAL A 86 -41.44 -14.02 20.50
CA VAL A 86 -40.83 -12.92 21.26
C VAL A 86 -39.41 -13.22 21.74
N ASN A 87 -39.18 -14.40 22.32
CA ASN A 87 -37.87 -14.78 22.87
C ASN A 87 -36.79 -14.90 21.78
N GLU A 88 -37.15 -15.44 20.61
CA GLU A 88 -36.23 -15.60 19.49
C GLU A 88 -35.87 -14.24 18.89
N LYS A 89 -36.88 -13.36 18.74
CA LYS A 89 -36.71 -11.99 18.26
C LYS A 89 -35.75 -11.20 19.15
N GLU A 90 -35.95 -11.27 20.46
CA GLU A 90 -35.08 -10.58 21.41
C GLU A 90 -33.65 -11.15 21.40
N ARG A 91 -33.51 -12.48 21.31
CA ARG A 91 -32.18 -13.10 21.17
C ARG A 91 -31.45 -12.61 19.93
N LEU A 92 -32.11 -12.57 18.77
CA LEU A 92 -31.50 -12.08 17.52
C LEU A 92 -31.14 -10.59 17.59
N ARG A 93 -31.91 -9.76 18.29
CA ARG A 93 -31.55 -8.35 18.51
C ARG A 93 -30.27 -8.19 19.31
N ILE A 94 -30.11 -8.98 20.36
CA ILE A 94 -28.88 -9.00 21.16
C ILE A 94 -27.70 -9.47 20.31
N GLU A 95 -27.87 -10.58 19.56
CA GLU A 95 -26.84 -11.10 18.65
C GLU A 95 -26.45 -10.04 17.60
N LEU A 96 -27.42 -9.35 17.01
CA LEU A 96 -27.19 -8.28 16.04
C LEU A 96 -26.42 -7.11 16.64
N ASN A 97 -26.74 -6.71 17.87
CA ASN A 97 -25.99 -5.64 18.54
C ASN A 97 -24.52 -6.03 18.75
N ILE A 98 -24.26 -7.25 19.23
CA ILE A 98 -22.90 -7.77 19.40
C ILE A 98 -22.16 -7.84 18.05
N ALA A 99 -22.84 -8.27 16.97
CA ALA A 99 -22.24 -8.31 15.64
C ALA A 99 -21.89 -6.91 15.12
N ASN A 100 -22.75 -5.92 15.35
CA ASN A 100 -22.47 -4.53 15.01
C ASN A 100 -21.28 -3.95 15.81
N GLU A 101 -21.17 -4.30 17.10
CA GLU A 101 -20.01 -3.93 17.91
C GLU A 101 -18.72 -4.51 17.34
N ARG A 102 -18.71 -5.80 16.98
CA ARG A 102 -17.56 -6.45 16.32
C ARG A 102 -17.21 -5.80 14.99
N LEU A 103 -18.22 -5.51 14.16
CA LEU A 103 -18.03 -4.82 12.89
C LEU A 103 -17.39 -3.44 13.09
N ALA A 104 -17.83 -2.69 14.10
CA ALA A 104 -17.28 -1.38 14.44
C ALA A 104 -15.84 -1.44 14.95
N GLU A 105 -15.43 -2.55 15.57
CA GLU A 105 -14.05 -2.78 16.00
C GLU A 105 -13.08 -3.04 14.83
N VAL A 106 -13.57 -3.51 13.68
CA VAL A 106 -12.72 -3.79 12.51
C VAL A 106 -12.29 -2.49 11.82
N LYS A 107 -11.05 -2.09 12.08
CA LYS A 107 -10.44 -0.91 11.45
C LYS A 107 -9.86 -1.26 10.08
N VAL A 108 -10.36 -0.62 9.04
CA VAL A 108 -9.76 -0.68 7.70
C VAL A 108 -8.81 0.51 7.53
N PRO A 109 -7.50 0.27 7.35
CA PRO A 109 -6.56 1.34 7.03
C PRO A 109 -6.98 2.05 5.75
N SER A 110 -6.97 3.39 5.78
CA SER A 110 -7.18 4.24 4.60
C SER A 110 -5.92 5.08 4.37
N PRO A 111 -4.92 4.53 3.65
CA PRO A 111 -3.73 5.28 3.30
C PRO A 111 -4.09 6.52 2.48
N ASP A 112 -3.39 7.63 2.74
CA ASP A 112 -3.50 8.83 1.91
C ASP A 112 -2.67 8.63 0.65
N TRP A 113 -3.26 8.03 -0.39
CA TRP A 113 -2.53 7.72 -1.61
C TRP A 113 -2.04 8.98 -2.34
N ALA A 114 -2.71 10.12 -2.15
CA ALA A 114 -2.29 11.38 -2.75
C ALA A 114 -0.97 11.87 -2.14
N LYS A 115 -0.83 11.80 -0.81
CA LYS A 115 0.45 12.09 -0.13
C LYS A 115 1.57 11.11 -0.50
N LEU A 116 1.22 9.89 -0.93
CA LEU A 116 2.18 8.89 -1.38
C LEU A 116 2.58 9.04 -2.86
N GLY A 117 2.05 10.03 -3.58
CA GLY A 117 2.28 10.19 -5.01
C GLY A 117 1.50 9.21 -5.88
N GLU A 118 0.61 8.42 -5.28
CA GLU A 118 -0.16 7.36 -5.92
C GLU A 118 -1.65 7.74 -5.99
N ALA A 119 -1.96 9.00 -6.34
CA ALA A 119 -3.33 9.50 -6.39
C ALA A 119 -4.25 8.69 -7.33
N TRP A 120 -3.69 7.95 -8.29
CA TRP A 120 -4.40 7.06 -9.20
C TRP A 120 -4.88 5.74 -8.55
N LEU A 121 -4.45 5.44 -7.32
CA LEU A 121 -4.97 4.33 -6.50
C LEU A 121 -6.22 4.70 -5.71
N TRP A 122 -6.71 5.94 -5.82
CA TRP A 122 -8.06 6.28 -5.41
C TRP A 122 -9.03 5.77 -6.49
N ASP A 123 -9.71 4.66 -6.22
CA ASP A 123 -10.98 4.33 -6.88
C ASP A 123 -12.08 5.30 -6.39
#